data_AF-A0A7W0X9F2-F1
#
_entry.id   AF-A0A7W0X9F2-F1
#
_cell.length_a   1.000
_cell.length_b   1.000
_cell.length_c   1.000
_cell.angle_alpha   90.00
_cell.angle_beta   90.00
_cell.angle_gamma   90.00
#
_symmetry.space_group_name_H-M   'P 1'
#
loop_
_entity.id
_entity.type
_entity.pdbx_description
1 polymer ?
#
loop_
_entity_poly.entity_id
_entity_poly.type
_entity_poly.pdbx_seq_one_letter_code
_entity_poly.pdbx_strand_id
1 'polypeptide(L)' 'MHRRLSLAWLGFALLAGGCAFNPPQPWERGQLARPEMQFDYDKLDIKNAQHIYTSKEAATGGYGVGGGGCGCN' A
#
# COMPACT_ATOMS: atom_id res chain seq x y z
N MET A 1 -23.27 -30.30 29.91
CA MET A 1 -23.63 -29.76 28.58
C MET A 1 -23.38 -28.25 28.46
N HIS A 2 -23.71 -27.44 29.47
CA HIS A 2 -23.48 -25.98 29.49
C HIS A 2 -22.02 -25.56 29.20
N ARG A 3 -21.02 -26.21 29.79
CA ARG A 3 -19.60 -25.89 29.56
C ARG A 3 -19.13 -26.07 28.12
N ARG A 4 -19.71 -27.02 27.38
CA ARG A 4 -19.42 -27.25 25.95
C ARG A 4 -20.10 -26.21 25.06
N LEU A 5 -21.31 -25.80 25.42
CA LEU A 5 -21.98 -24.67 24.77
C LEU A 5 -21.17 -23.38 24.97
N SER A 6 -20.74 -23.07 26.20
CA SER A 6 -19.98 -21.85 26.49
C SER A 6 -18.69 -21.73 25.66
N LEU A 7 -17.97 -22.84 25.45
CA LEU A 7 -16.78 -22.87 24.59
C LEU A 7 -17.11 -22.63 23.11
N ALA A 8 -18.22 -23.18 22.62
CA ALA A 8 -18.69 -22.96 21.25
C ALA A 8 -19.09 -21.50 20.99
N TRP A 9 -19.77 -20.87 21.96
CA TRP A 9 -20.13 -19.45 21.89
C TRP A 9 -18.90 -18.53 21.89
N LEU A 10 -17.88 -18.86 22.70
CA LEU A 10 -16.62 -18.10 22.70
C LEU A 10 -15.89 -18.20 21.35
N GLY A 11 -15.84 -19.40 20.77
CA GLY A 11 -15.23 -19.62 19.44
C GLY A 11 -15.97 -18.88 18.32
N PHE A 12 -17.31 -18.85 18.36
CA PHE A 12 -18.11 -18.11 17.38
C PHE A 12 -17.88 -16.59 17.47
N ALA A 13 -17.78 -16.03 18.68
CA ALA A 13 -17.50 -14.61 18.87
C ALA A 13 -16.12 -14.19 18.32
N LEU A 14 -15.10 -15.05 18.47
CA LEU A 14 -13.76 -14.82 17.92
C LEU A 14 -13.73 -14.81 16.39
N LEU A 15 -14.55 -15.64 15.74
CA LEU A 15 -14.63 -15.72 14.27
C LEU A 15 -15.44 -14.58 13.66
N ALA A 16 -16.36 -13.96 14.41
CA ALA A 16 -17.25 -12.91 13.92
C ALA A 16 -16.62 -11.49 13.90
N GLY A 17 -15.44 -11.29 14.49
CA GLY A 17 -14.82 -9.96 14.65
C GLY A 17 -14.24 -9.31 13.40
N GLY A 18 -14.20 -10.02 12.26
CA GLY A 18 -13.52 -9.54 11.04
C GLY A 18 -14.35 -8.65 10.10
N CYS A 19 -15.65 -8.45 10.36
CA CYS A 19 -16.57 -7.82 9.39
C CYS A 19 -16.70 -6.29 9.50
N ALA A 20 -15.91 -5.62 10.33
CA ALA A 20 -15.92 -4.16 10.42
C ALA A 20 -15.10 -3.53 9.28
N PHE A 21 -15.63 -3.55 8.06
CA PHE A 21 -15.05 -2.84 6.93
C PHE A 21 -15.70 -1.45 6.80
N ASN A 22 -14.92 -0.40 7.03
CA ASN A 22 -15.32 0.98 6.76
C ASN A 22 -14.39 1.57 5.69
N PRO A 23 -14.83 1.66 4.42
CA PRO A 23 -13.99 2.20 3.36
C PRO A 23 -13.71 3.70 3.63
N PRO A 24 -12.49 4.16 3.35
CA PRO A 24 -12.14 5.56 3.55
C PRO A 24 -12.95 6.46 2.62
N GLN A 25 -13.34 7.62 3.13
CA GLN A 25 -14.11 8.61 2.39
C GLN A 25 -13.18 9.40 1.44
N PRO A 26 -13.69 9.93 0.31
CA PRO A 26 -12.86 10.60 -0.70
C PRO A 26 -12.00 11.77 -0.17
N TRP A 27 -12.48 12.48 0.85
CA TRP A 27 -11.78 13.61 1.46
C TRP A 27 -10.69 13.20 2.46
N GLU A 28 -10.68 11.95 2.93
CA GLU A 28 -9.66 11.42 3.85
C GLU A 28 -8.32 11.15 3.13
N ARG A 29 -8.33 11.15 1.79
CA ARG A 29 -7.13 10.91 0.96
C ARG A 29 -5.96 11.81 1.34
N GLY A 30 -6.21 13.08 1.68
CA GLY A 30 -5.15 14.02 2.05
C GLY A 30 -4.34 13.58 3.28
N GLN A 31 -4.96 12.84 4.20
CA GLN A 31 -4.29 12.32 5.40
C GLN A 31 -3.81 10.87 5.21
N LEU A 32 -4.57 10.06 4.48
CA LEU A 32 -4.30 8.62 4.32
C LEU A 32 -3.32 8.28 3.19
N ALA A 33 -3.08 9.20 2.25
CA ALA A 33 -2.20 9.00 1.09
C ALA A 33 -1.34 10.23 0.86
N ARG A 34 -0.46 10.54 1.82
CA ARG A 34 0.44 11.69 1.72
C ARG A 34 1.46 11.51 0.59
N PRO A 35 1.88 12.58 -0.09
CA PRO A 35 2.90 12.49 -1.15
C PRO A 35 4.20 11.83 -0.68
N GLU A 36 4.62 12.09 0.55
CA GLU A 36 5.84 11.52 1.17
C GLU A 36 5.83 9.99 1.29
N MET A 37 4.65 9.35 1.21
CA MET A 37 4.50 7.89 1.32
C MET A 37 4.75 7.18 -0.02
N GLN A 38 4.96 7.92 -1.11
CA GLN A 38 5.29 7.35 -2.41
C GLN A 38 6.72 6.76 -2.37
N PHE A 39 6.91 5.60 -3.00
CA PHE A 39 8.24 4.97 -3.16
C PHE A 39 9.25 5.94 -3.80
N ASP A 40 8.73 6.78 -4.68
CA ASP A 40 9.47 7.71 -5.53
C ASP A 40 9.19 9.17 -5.13
N TYR A 41 9.10 9.46 -3.83
CA TYR A 41 8.82 10.81 -3.36
C TYR A 41 9.94 11.81 -3.73
N ASP A 42 11.19 11.45 -3.47
CA ASP A 42 12.34 12.31 -3.76
C ASP A 42 12.81 12.12 -5.22
N LYS A 43 12.40 13.06 -6.07
CA LYS A 43 12.77 13.08 -7.48
C LYS A 43 14.26 13.23 -7.73
N LEU A 44 15.01 13.86 -6.82
CA LEU A 44 16.46 14.01 -6.97
C LEU A 44 17.16 12.69 -6.70
N ASP A 45 16.74 11.99 -5.65
CA ASP A 45 17.30 10.68 -5.31
C ASP A 45 17.08 9.66 -6.44
N ILE A 46 15.85 9.59 -6.97
CA ILE A 46 15.53 8.71 -8.12
C ILE A 46 16.38 9.04 -9.34
N LYS A 47 16.51 10.33 -9.67
CA LYS A 47 17.33 10.77 -10.80
C LYS A 47 18.78 10.34 -10.62
N ASN A 48 19.33 10.49 -9.42
CA ASN A 48 20.70 10.07 -9.12
C ASN A 48 20.86 8.55 -9.21
N ALA A 49 19.94 7.79 -8.61
CA ALA A 49 19.94 6.33 -8.67
C ALA A 49 19.86 5.83 -10.12
N GLN A 50 18.98 6.42 -10.92
CA GLN A 50 18.87 6.12 -12.34
C GLN A 50 20.16 6.47 -13.10
N HIS A 51 20.75 7.64 -12.85
CA HIS A 51 22.00 8.05 -13.50
C HIS A 51 23.10 7.04 -13.25
N ILE A 52 23.30 6.64 -11.99
CA ILE A 52 24.29 5.64 -11.59
C ILE A 52 24.01 4.31 -12.28
N TYR A 53 22.77 3.85 -12.28
CA TYR A 53 22.38 2.58 -12.90
C TYR A 53 22.69 2.57 -14.40
N THR A 54 22.20 3.57 -15.14
CA THR A 54 22.42 3.64 -16.60
C THR A 54 23.89 3.78 -16.97
N SER A 55 24.68 4.49 -16.15
CA SER A 55 26.13 4.60 -16.35
C SER A 55 26.85 3.27 -16.17
N LYS A 56 26.41 2.43 -15.23
CA LYS A 56 27.01 1.11 -14.99
C LYS A 56 26.68 0.12 -16.10
N GLU A 57 25.44 0.14 -16.59
CA GLU A 57 24.97 -0.81 -17.60
C GLU A 57 25.33 -0.39 -19.04
N ALA A 58 26.01 0.75 -19.23
CA ALA A 58 26.21 1.39 -20.54
C ALA A 58 24.91 1.50 -21.35
N ALA A 59 23.79 1.63 -20.64
CA ALA A 59 22.45 1.59 -21.20
C ALA A 59 21.89 3.01 -21.38
N THR A 60 21.05 3.20 -22.38
CA THR A 60 20.33 4.46 -22.63
C THR A 60 18.83 4.18 -22.64
N GLY A 61 18.03 5.06 -22.03
CA GLY A 61 16.57 4.94 -22.02
C GLY A 61 15.89 4.95 -20.63
N GLY A 62 16.64 4.78 -19.53
CA GLY A 62 16.08 4.79 -18.16
C GLY A 62 15.10 3.65 -17.87
N TYR A 63 14.68 3.52 -16.60
CA TYR A 63 13.63 2.56 -16.21
C TYR A 63 12.35 3.34 -15.91
N GLY A 64 11.35 3.22 -16.78
CA GLY A 64 10.01 3.75 -16.55
C GLY A 64 9.38 4.44 -17.77
N VAL A 65 8.38 3.79 -18.36
CA VAL A 65 7.20 4.54 -18.83
C VAL A 65 6.48 5.03 -17.58
N GLY A 66 6.02 6.28 -17.57
CA GLY A 66 5.57 7.00 -16.36
C GLY A 66 4.80 6.15 -15.34
N GLY A 67 5.15 6.32 -14.06
CA GLY A 67 4.72 5.51 -12.92
C GLY A 67 3.34 4.89 -13.06
N GLY A 68 3.32 3.55 -13.11
CA GLY A 68 2.11 2.74 -13.05
C GLY A 68 1.49 2.78 -11.66
N GLY A 69 0.81 3.87 -11.33
CA GLY A 69 -0.30 3.83 -10.38
C GLY A 69 -1.52 3.19 -11.03
N CYS A 70 -2.49 2.70 -10.25
CA CYS A 70 -3.72 2.04 -10.77
C CYS A 70 -4.64 2.95 -11.62
N GLY A 71 -4.18 4.11 -12.09
CA GLY A 71 -4.81 4.85 -13.19
C GLY A 71 -6.19 5.43 -12.91
N CYS A 72 -6.67 5.43 -11.68
CA CYS A 72 -7.96 6.06 -11.35
C CYS A 72 -7.78 7.58 -11.19
N ASN A 73 -7.87 8.30 -12.32
CA ASN A 73 -8.41 9.67 -12.33
C ASN A 73 -9.88 9.65 -11.91
#